data_AF-A0A965CB40-F1
#
_entry.id   AF-A0A965CB40-F1
#
_cell.length_a   1.000
_cell.length_b   1.000
_cell.length_c   1.000
_cell.angle_alpha   90.00
_cell.angle_beta   90.00
_cell.angle_gamma   90.00
#
_symmetry.space_group_name_H-M   'P 1'
#
loop_
_entity.id
_entity.type
_entity.pdbx_description
1 polymer ?
#
loop_
_entity_poly.entity_id
_entity_poly.type
_entity_poly.pdbx_seq_one_letter_code
_entity_poly.pdbx_strand_id
1 'polypeptide(L)'
;MEILFVDILKGIFRRGQKRTPVQRAILGALVIFLGFLITFSPLLIAFLSTPPGGNMFSEGGGGGGAAIWLMIFTLPIGGMTALTGVVMHFGGVISALRAKATDDQDESERNKVVANKALALAVMGPVALVTTFLVFNLGGLFSSQGSEGLFGILSLVVLQLLLGGYAIYLAKKSGDTKLTLILTVIVLLTLFGYLYLGSAFFPYVFF
;
A
#
# COMPACT_ATOMS: atom_id res chain seq x y z
N MET A 1 7.89 2.52 -25.12
CA MET A 1 7.10 2.24 -23.90
C MET A 1 7.86 2.40 -22.58
N GLU A 2 9.16 2.74 -22.56
CA GLU A 2 9.82 3.34 -21.35
C GLU A 2 9.05 4.59 -20.86
N ILE A 3 8.45 5.25 -21.83
CA ILE A 3 7.55 6.40 -21.77
C ILE A 3 6.35 6.18 -20.84
N LEU A 4 5.66 5.03 -20.80
CA LEU A 4 4.35 4.98 -20.11
C LEU A 4 4.46 4.99 -18.57
N PHE A 5 5.34 4.18 -17.98
CA PHE A 5 5.55 4.18 -16.52
C PHE A 5 6.27 5.44 -16.04
N VAL A 6 7.31 5.86 -16.76
CA VAL A 6 8.06 7.09 -16.44
C VAL A 6 7.20 8.33 -16.65
N ASP A 7 6.32 8.36 -17.64
CA ASP A 7 5.40 9.49 -17.85
C ASP A 7 4.24 9.48 -16.87
N ILE A 8 3.79 8.31 -16.41
CA ILE A 8 2.86 8.24 -15.28
C ILE A 8 3.53 8.85 -14.05
N LEU A 9 4.77 8.47 -13.72
CA LEU A 9 5.53 9.04 -12.61
C LEU A 9 5.78 10.54 -12.77
N LYS A 10 6.25 11.00 -13.94
CA LYS A 10 6.45 12.42 -14.23
C LYS A 10 5.14 13.21 -14.15
N GLY A 11 4.04 12.62 -14.61
CA GLY A 11 2.72 13.22 -14.61
C GLY A 11 2.11 13.37 -13.21
N ILE A 12 2.50 12.53 -12.24
CA ILE A 12 2.09 12.69 -10.83
C ILE A 12 2.55 14.04 -10.26
N PHE A 13 3.78 14.45 -10.61
CA PHE A 13 4.44 15.65 -10.08
C PHE A 13 4.27 16.91 -10.95
N ARG A 14 3.69 16.81 -12.16
CA ARG A 14 3.40 17.97 -13.00
C ARG A 14 2.26 18.82 -12.42
N ARG A 15 2.56 20.07 -12.05
CA ARG A 15 1.56 21.07 -11.62
C ARG A 15 0.76 21.56 -12.85
N GLY A 16 -0.56 21.66 -12.72
CA GLY A 16 -1.44 22.31 -13.73
C GLY A 16 -2.14 21.38 -14.74
N GLN A 17 -1.82 20.08 -14.82
CA GLN A 17 -2.54 19.12 -15.67
C GLN A 17 -3.58 18.30 -14.89
N LYS A 18 -4.73 18.01 -15.52
CA LYS A 18 -5.72 17.07 -14.96
C LYS A 18 -5.09 15.67 -14.88
N ARG A 19 -4.79 15.22 -13.65
CA ARG A 19 -4.24 13.88 -13.39
C ARG A 19 -5.17 12.77 -13.87
N THR A 20 -4.61 11.76 -14.53
CA THR A 20 -5.36 10.57 -14.95
C THR A 20 -5.86 9.77 -13.73
N PRO A 21 -6.91 8.95 -13.88
CA PRO A 21 -7.42 8.12 -12.79
C PRO A 21 -6.35 7.26 -12.10
N VAL A 22 -5.45 6.68 -12.88
CA VAL A 22 -4.35 5.85 -12.39
C VAL A 22 -3.31 6.67 -11.64
N GLN A 23 -2.95 7.85 -12.14
CA GLN A 23 -2.03 8.75 -11.42
C GLN A 23 -2.62 9.17 -10.06
N ARG A 24 -3.94 9.37 -9.98
CA ARG A 24 -4.61 9.64 -8.70
C ARG A 24 -4.53 8.42 -7.77
N ALA A 25 -4.71 7.21 -8.29
CA ALA A 25 -4.60 5.98 -7.51
C ALA A 25 -3.18 5.81 -6.92
N ILE A 26 -2.14 5.98 -7.73
CA ILE A 26 -0.74 5.89 -7.29
C ILE A 26 -0.40 6.99 -6.30
N LEU A 27 -0.79 8.24 -6.59
CA LEU A 27 -0.55 9.35 -5.67
C LEU A 27 -1.27 9.12 -4.33
N GLY A 28 -2.50 8.63 -4.36
CA GLY A 28 -3.22 8.23 -3.16
C GLY A 28 -2.43 7.20 -2.35
N ALA A 29 -1.91 6.15 -3.00
CA ALA A 29 -1.04 5.17 -2.34
C ALA A 29 0.21 5.81 -1.72
N LEU A 30 0.90 6.71 -2.43
CA LEU A 30 2.06 7.43 -1.87
C LEU A 30 1.69 8.29 -0.65
N VAL A 31 0.53 8.95 -0.69
CA VAL A 31 0.02 9.75 0.43
C VAL A 31 -0.34 8.86 1.63
N ILE A 32 -0.88 7.66 1.38
CA ILE A 32 -1.08 6.63 2.42
C ILE A 32 0.24 6.29 3.10
N PHE A 33 1.26 5.93 2.31
CA PHE A 33 2.60 5.61 2.84
C PHE A 33 3.19 6.78 3.63
N LEU A 34 3.09 8.01 3.13
CA LEU A 34 3.56 9.20 3.83
C LEU A 34 2.84 9.40 5.15
N GLY A 35 1.51 9.24 5.18
CA GLY A 35 0.72 9.31 6.40
C GLY A 35 1.21 8.31 7.45
N PHE A 36 1.54 7.09 7.04
CA PHE A 36 2.10 6.10 7.95
C PHE A 36 3.51 6.43 8.43
N LEU A 37 4.38 6.92 7.55
CA LEU A 37 5.70 7.39 7.97
C LEU A 37 5.60 8.49 9.02
N ILE A 38 4.65 9.43 8.87
CA ILE A 38 4.38 10.45 9.88
C ILE A 38 3.91 9.80 11.18
N THR A 39 2.87 8.97 11.12
CA THR A 39 2.28 8.30 12.29
C THR A 39 3.33 7.55 13.12
N PHE A 40 4.19 6.77 12.47
CA PHE A 40 5.16 5.90 13.15
C PHE A 40 6.56 6.50 13.28
N SER A 41 6.80 7.70 12.76
CA SER A 41 8.10 8.38 12.91
C SER A 41 8.56 8.49 14.37
N PRO A 42 7.70 8.74 15.38
CA PRO A 42 8.17 8.81 16.76
C PRO A 42 8.66 7.48 17.32
N LEU A 43 8.08 6.34 16.89
CA LEU A 43 8.57 5.02 17.29
C LEU A 43 9.96 4.76 16.70
N LEU A 44 10.20 5.17 15.46
CA LEU A 44 11.52 5.07 14.84
C LEU A 44 12.53 5.95 15.59
N ILE A 45 12.15 7.18 15.96
CA ILE A 45 13.00 8.06 16.77
C ILE A 45 13.29 7.44 18.14
N ALA A 46 12.27 6.92 18.83
CA ALA A 46 12.42 6.26 20.13
C ALA A 46 13.37 5.06 20.05
N PHE A 47 13.25 4.23 19.01
CA PHE A 47 14.16 3.12 18.77
C PHE A 47 15.60 3.58 18.55
N LEU A 48 15.82 4.57 17.68
CA LEU A 48 17.15 5.10 17.36
C LEU A 48 17.81 5.86 18.52
N SER A 49 17.01 6.47 19.40
CA SER A 49 17.51 7.17 20.58
C SER A 49 17.75 6.26 21.78
N THR A 50 17.27 5.01 21.73
CA THR A 50 17.44 4.07 22.84
C THR A 50 18.84 3.44 22.78
N PRO A 51 19.68 3.60 23.81
CA PRO A 51 21.00 2.98 23.84
C PRO A 51 20.91 1.44 23.88
N PRO A 52 21.95 0.71 23.43
CA PRO A 52 21.98 -0.74 23.51
C PRO A 52 21.75 -1.24 24.95
N GLY A 53 20.78 -2.14 25.13
CA GLY A 53 20.35 -2.63 26.46
C GLY A 53 19.32 -1.75 27.18
N GLY A 54 18.95 -0.61 26.58
CA GLY A 54 17.88 0.27 27.05
C GLY A 54 16.48 -0.19 26.65
N ASN A 55 15.46 0.42 27.23
CA ASN A 55 14.05 0.15 26.92
C ASN A 55 13.43 1.35 26.20
N MET A 56 13.01 1.17 24.94
CA MET A 56 12.42 2.25 24.14
C MET A 56 11.08 2.78 24.66
N PHE A 57 10.42 2.04 25.55
CA PHE A 57 9.19 2.47 26.21
C PHE A 57 9.44 3.15 27.56
N SER A 58 10.69 3.20 28.04
CA SER A 58 11.04 3.88 29.29
C SER A 58 11.31 5.35 29.04
N GLU A 59 10.85 6.22 29.94
CA GLU A 59 11.15 7.66 29.93
C GLU A 59 12.41 8.01 30.74
N GLY A 60 13.04 7.02 31.39
CA GLY A 60 14.23 7.21 32.22
C GLY A 60 15.52 7.39 31.41
N GLY A 61 16.64 7.59 32.12
CA GLY A 61 17.95 7.93 31.54
C GLY A 61 18.56 6.93 30.53
N GLY A 62 17.91 5.80 30.27
CA GLY A 62 18.29 4.82 29.25
C GLY A 62 17.15 4.43 28.30
N GLY A 63 16.11 5.26 28.17
CA GLY A 63 14.95 4.93 27.35
C GLY A 63 14.54 6.02 26.36
N GLY A 64 13.98 5.58 25.22
CA GLY A 64 13.47 6.43 24.14
C GLY A 64 12.01 6.87 24.30
N GLY A 65 11.36 6.55 25.43
CA GLY A 65 9.92 6.71 25.63
C GLY A 65 9.44 8.15 25.53
N ALA A 66 10.31 9.12 25.84
CA ALA A 66 10.02 10.55 25.68
C ALA A 66 9.61 10.90 24.24
N ALA A 67 10.20 10.25 23.22
CA ALA A 67 9.85 10.48 21.83
C ALA A 67 8.46 9.94 21.48
N ILE A 68 7.97 8.90 22.16
CA ILE A 68 6.65 8.31 21.92
C ILE A 68 5.53 9.32 22.21
N TRP A 69 5.74 10.27 23.13
CA TRP A 69 4.77 11.36 23.38
C TRP A 69 4.45 12.19 22.14
N LEU A 70 5.36 12.29 21.18
CA LEU A 70 5.10 12.97 19.91
C LEU A 70 3.97 12.30 19.11
N MET A 71 3.64 11.03 19.41
CA MET A 71 2.50 10.34 18.80
C MET A 71 1.17 11.05 19.06
N ILE A 72 1.03 11.85 20.13
CA ILE A 72 -0.17 12.68 20.35
C ILE A 72 -0.43 13.60 19.15
N PHE A 73 0.63 14.10 18.50
CA PHE A 73 0.52 14.97 17.33
C PHE A 73 0.63 14.19 16.02
N THR A 74 1.53 13.20 15.94
CA THR A 74 1.75 12.49 14.68
C THR A 74 0.64 11.51 14.35
N LEU A 75 -0.05 10.92 15.33
CA LEU A 75 -1.22 10.05 15.07
C LEU A 75 -2.35 10.79 14.35
N PRO A 76 -2.87 11.94 14.84
CA PRO A 76 -3.94 12.64 14.13
C PRO A 76 -3.47 13.18 12.78
N ILE A 77 -2.27 13.75 12.68
CA ILE A 77 -1.74 14.30 11.42
C ILE A 77 -1.50 13.20 10.40
N GLY A 78 -0.78 12.14 10.79
CA GLY A 78 -0.47 11.00 9.93
C GLY A 78 -1.72 10.19 9.58
N GLY A 79 -2.64 10.01 10.52
CA GLY A 79 -3.94 9.38 10.30
C GLY A 79 -4.80 10.14 9.28
N MET A 80 -4.94 11.45 9.41
CA MET A 80 -5.67 12.29 8.44
C MET A 80 -5.00 12.30 7.06
N THR A 81 -3.67 12.31 7.03
CA THR A 81 -2.89 12.21 5.79
C THR A 81 -3.16 10.87 5.11
N ALA A 82 -3.07 9.77 5.85
CA ALA A 82 -3.34 8.42 5.34
C ALA A 82 -4.78 8.30 4.84
N LEU A 83 -5.76 8.80 5.59
CA LEU A 83 -7.17 8.79 5.20
C LEU A 83 -7.42 9.57 3.90
N THR A 84 -6.79 10.74 3.75
CA THR A 84 -6.83 11.51 2.50
C THR A 84 -6.27 10.69 1.34
N GLY A 85 -5.15 10.00 1.57
CA GLY A 85 -4.55 9.08 0.61
C GLY A 85 -5.48 7.92 0.22
N VAL A 86 -6.18 7.32 1.19
CA VAL A 86 -7.17 6.26 0.97
C VAL A 86 -8.28 6.73 0.04
N VAL A 87 -8.89 7.90 0.32
CA VAL A 87 -9.97 8.47 -0.51
C VAL A 87 -9.48 8.71 -1.94
N MET A 88 -8.28 9.29 -2.09
CA MET A 88 -7.66 9.52 -3.40
C MET A 88 -7.38 8.21 -4.14
N HIS A 89 -6.89 7.20 -3.41
CA HIS A 89 -6.54 5.89 -3.97
C HIS A 89 -7.77 5.19 -4.52
N PHE A 90 -8.79 4.97 -3.69
CA PHE A 90 -10.02 4.31 -4.09
C PHE A 90 -10.79 5.09 -5.16
N GLY A 91 -10.85 6.43 -5.04
CA GLY A 91 -11.46 7.28 -6.07
C GLY A 91 -10.75 7.13 -7.43
N GLY A 92 -9.42 7.04 -7.43
CA GLY A 92 -8.61 6.80 -8.62
C GLY A 92 -8.84 5.40 -9.22
N VAL A 93 -8.85 4.36 -8.40
CA VAL A 93 -9.09 2.97 -8.82
C VAL A 93 -10.48 2.82 -9.43
N ILE A 94 -11.53 3.29 -8.74
CA ILE A 94 -12.92 3.22 -9.24
C ILE A 94 -13.04 3.96 -10.58
N SER A 95 -12.44 5.14 -10.69
CA SER A 95 -12.45 5.92 -11.93
C SER A 95 -11.70 5.21 -13.06
N ALA A 96 -10.59 4.54 -12.77
CA ALA A 96 -9.82 3.77 -13.75
C ALA A 96 -10.59 2.54 -14.24
N LEU A 97 -11.26 1.83 -13.33
CA LEU A 97 -12.06 0.65 -13.67
C LEU A 97 -13.30 1.01 -14.51
N ARG A 98 -13.94 2.13 -14.20
CA ARG A 98 -15.11 2.66 -14.94
C ARG A 98 -14.76 3.21 -16.33
N ALA A 99 -13.49 3.50 -16.62
CA ALA A 99 -13.09 3.96 -17.94
C ALA A 99 -13.43 2.88 -18.99
N LYS A 100 -14.29 3.21 -19.95
CA LYS A 100 -14.66 2.30 -21.05
C LYS A 100 -13.78 2.63 -22.26
N ALA A 101 -13.22 1.63 -22.91
CA ALA A 101 -12.69 1.80 -24.26
C ALA A 101 -13.90 1.71 -25.20
N THR A 102 -14.12 2.75 -26.01
CA THR A 102 -15.17 2.71 -27.05
C THR A 102 -14.67 1.81 -28.19
N ASP A 103 -15.54 1.01 -28.81
CA ASP A 103 -15.13 0.09 -29.89
C ASP A 103 -14.55 0.82 -31.11
N ASP A 104 -14.93 2.09 -31.32
CA ASP A 104 -14.42 2.93 -32.40
C ASP A 104 -13.02 3.53 -32.14
N GLN A 105 -12.40 3.25 -30.98
CA GLN A 105 -11.07 3.77 -30.68
C GLN A 105 -9.96 2.93 -31.29
N ASP A 106 -8.92 3.65 -31.70
CA ASP A 106 -7.68 3.09 -32.22
C ASP A 106 -7.09 2.05 -31.25
N GLU A 107 -6.51 0.96 -31.77
CA GLU A 107 -6.06 -0.18 -30.98
C GLU A 107 -5.05 0.22 -29.89
N SER A 108 -4.25 1.25 -30.16
CA SER A 108 -3.33 1.87 -29.20
C SER A 108 -4.04 2.44 -27.96
N GLU A 109 -5.15 3.16 -28.14
CA GLU A 109 -5.90 3.78 -27.03
C GLU A 109 -6.60 2.71 -26.18
N ARG A 110 -7.17 1.69 -26.83
CA ARG A 110 -7.75 0.53 -26.13
C ARG A 110 -6.71 -0.17 -25.24
N ASN A 111 -5.50 -0.39 -25.75
CA ASN A 111 -4.42 -1.01 -24.99
C ASN A 111 -3.97 -0.14 -23.81
N LYS A 112 -3.93 1.19 -23.96
CA LYS A 112 -3.65 2.12 -22.84
C LYS A 112 -4.72 2.06 -21.75
N VAL A 113 -6.00 2.00 -22.10
CA VAL A 113 -7.10 1.88 -21.12
C VAL A 113 -7.00 0.57 -20.34
N VAL A 114 -6.70 -0.55 -21.02
CA VAL A 114 -6.52 -1.85 -20.37
C VAL A 114 -5.29 -1.85 -19.46
N ALA A 115 -4.16 -1.29 -19.90
CA ALA A 115 -2.95 -1.14 -19.08
C ALA A 115 -3.21 -0.29 -17.82
N ASN A 116 -3.97 0.80 -17.97
CA ASN A 116 -4.36 1.66 -16.85
C ASN A 116 -5.21 0.92 -15.80
N LYS A 117 -6.13 0.05 -16.23
CA LYS A 117 -6.92 -0.80 -15.32
C LYS A 117 -6.03 -1.80 -14.58
N ALA A 118 -5.13 -2.46 -15.31
CA ALA A 118 -4.18 -3.41 -14.72
C ALA A 118 -3.34 -2.74 -13.62
N LEU A 119 -2.82 -1.54 -13.90
CA LEU A 119 -1.98 -0.82 -12.97
C LEU A 119 -2.76 -0.32 -11.75
N ALA A 120 -3.98 0.19 -11.93
CA ALA A 120 -4.85 0.60 -10.82
C ALA A 120 -5.13 -0.57 -9.85
N LEU A 121 -5.39 -1.76 -10.37
CA LEU A 121 -5.62 -2.96 -9.57
C LEU A 121 -4.36 -3.45 -8.87
N ALA A 122 -3.22 -3.42 -9.55
CA ALA A 122 -1.96 -3.88 -8.97
C ALA A 122 -1.53 -3.03 -7.76
N VAL A 123 -1.82 -1.73 -7.75
CA VAL A 123 -1.49 -0.83 -6.64
C VAL A 123 -2.36 -1.09 -5.40
N MET A 124 -3.51 -1.78 -5.54
CA MET A 124 -4.32 -2.16 -4.38
C MET A 124 -3.58 -3.14 -3.45
N GLY A 125 -2.72 -3.99 -4.00
CA GLY A 125 -2.00 -5.01 -3.23
C GLY A 125 -1.04 -4.44 -2.18
N PRO A 126 -0.09 -3.58 -2.56
CA PRO A 126 0.79 -2.90 -1.61
C PRO A 126 0.01 -2.07 -0.58
N VAL A 127 -1.07 -1.39 -0.99
CA VAL A 127 -1.90 -0.61 -0.06
C VAL A 127 -2.56 -1.52 0.97
N ALA A 128 -3.15 -2.64 0.52
CA ALA A 128 -3.76 -3.63 1.40
C ALA A 128 -2.75 -4.18 2.41
N LEU A 129 -1.53 -4.52 1.96
CA LEU A 129 -0.46 -5.04 2.82
C LEU A 129 -0.13 -4.10 3.97
N VAL A 130 0.00 -2.81 3.66
CA VAL A 130 0.32 -1.78 4.65
C VAL A 130 -0.85 -1.55 5.59
N THR A 131 -2.08 -1.48 5.08
CA THR A 131 -3.26 -1.33 5.94
C THR A 131 -3.45 -2.52 6.89
N THR A 132 -3.15 -3.73 6.45
CA THR A 132 -3.25 -4.94 7.27
C THR A 132 -2.20 -4.97 8.36
N PHE A 133 -0.96 -4.63 8.05
CA PHE A 133 0.08 -4.49 9.06
C PHE A 133 -0.43 -3.64 10.23
N LEU A 134 -1.19 -2.60 9.94
CA LEU A 134 -1.69 -1.66 10.94
C LEU A 134 -2.94 -2.13 11.67
N VAL A 135 -3.93 -2.66 10.95
CA VAL A 135 -5.11 -3.25 11.59
C VAL A 135 -4.69 -4.41 12.48
N PHE A 136 -3.64 -5.14 12.13
CA PHE A 136 -3.11 -6.21 12.95
C PHE A 136 -2.36 -5.69 14.19
N ASN A 137 -1.42 -4.75 14.03
CA ASN A 137 -0.66 -4.18 15.15
C ASN A 137 -1.55 -3.35 16.10
N LEU A 138 -2.55 -2.64 15.57
CA LEU A 138 -3.51 -1.88 16.37
C LEU A 138 -4.66 -2.75 16.87
N GLY A 139 -5.11 -3.73 16.08
CA GLY A 139 -6.18 -4.65 16.45
C GLY A 139 -5.77 -5.60 17.56
N GLY A 140 -4.52 -6.07 17.57
CA GLY A 140 -3.97 -6.84 18.70
C GLY A 140 -3.89 -6.08 20.02
N LEU A 141 -3.99 -4.74 20.01
CA LEU A 141 -4.17 -3.93 21.23
C LEU A 141 -5.62 -3.96 21.75
N PHE A 142 -6.60 -4.32 20.90
CA PHE A 142 -8.04 -4.26 21.22
C PHE A 142 -8.76 -5.61 21.19
N SER A 143 -8.22 -6.65 20.52
CA SER A 143 -8.78 -8.01 20.51
C SER A 143 -7.81 -9.01 21.13
N SER A 144 -8.27 -9.68 22.19
CA SER A 144 -7.50 -10.66 22.98
C SER A 144 -7.50 -12.07 22.37
N GLN A 145 -7.87 -12.23 21.10
CA GLN A 145 -8.08 -13.55 20.49
C GLN A 145 -7.14 -13.78 19.30
N GLY A 146 -6.17 -14.69 19.49
CA GLY A 146 -5.10 -14.98 18.53
C GLY A 146 -5.54 -15.56 17.18
N SER A 147 -6.78 -16.05 17.03
CA SER A 147 -7.25 -16.68 15.80
C SER A 147 -7.69 -15.71 14.70
N GLU A 148 -7.99 -14.45 15.02
CA GLU A 148 -8.49 -13.44 14.06
C GLU A 148 -7.41 -12.99 13.07
N GLY A 149 -6.14 -13.06 13.49
CA GLY A 149 -4.99 -12.69 12.67
C GLY A 149 -4.80 -13.56 11.44
N LEU A 150 -4.92 -14.88 11.62
CA LEU A 150 -4.70 -15.85 10.56
C LEU A 150 -5.74 -15.71 9.45
N PHE A 151 -7.01 -15.58 9.83
CA PHE A 151 -8.09 -15.41 8.88
C PHE A 151 -7.96 -14.11 8.08
N GLY A 152 -7.52 -13.03 8.74
CA GLY A 152 -7.21 -11.76 8.07
C GLY A 152 -6.11 -11.92 7.02
N ILE A 153 -4.97 -12.51 7.39
CA ILE A 153 -3.84 -12.72 6.47
C ILE A 153 -4.23 -13.62 5.30
N LEU A 154 -4.91 -14.73 5.55
CA LEU A 154 -5.39 -15.64 4.49
C LEU A 154 -6.34 -14.94 3.53
N SER A 155 -7.29 -14.15 4.05
CA SER A 155 -8.23 -13.37 3.22
C SER A 155 -7.49 -12.40 2.29
N LEU A 156 -6.39 -11.80 2.75
CA LEU A 156 -5.61 -10.86 1.96
C LEU A 156 -4.71 -11.55 0.94
N VAL A 157 -4.15 -12.71 1.28
CA VAL A 157 -3.43 -13.55 0.31
C VAL A 157 -4.38 -13.95 -0.83
N VAL A 158 -5.59 -14.41 -0.49
CA VAL A 158 -6.62 -14.74 -1.50
C VAL A 158 -6.99 -13.51 -2.33
N LEU A 159 -7.28 -12.38 -1.69
CA LEU A 159 -7.60 -11.14 -2.38
C LEU A 159 -6.46 -10.68 -3.31
N GLN A 160 -5.20 -10.81 -2.87
CA GLN A 160 -4.03 -10.44 -3.67
C GLN A 160 -3.81 -11.37 -4.85
N LEU A 161 -4.06 -12.67 -4.70
CA LEU A 161 -4.02 -13.62 -5.80
C LEU A 161 -5.09 -13.30 -6.84
N LEU A 162 -6.31 -12.96 -6.41
CA LEU A 162 -7.41 -12.60 -7.31
C LEU A 162 -7.16 -11.28 -8.03
N LEU A 163 -6.87 -10.21 -7.29
CA LEU A 163 -6.65 -8.87 -7.86
C LEU A 163 -5.35 -8.81 -8.66
N GLY A 164 -4.26 -9.36 -8.11
CA GLY A 164 -2.96 -9.43 -8.76
C GLY A 164 -2.99 -10.31 -10.01
N GLY A 165 -3.61 -11.50 -9.92
CA GLY A 165 -3.81 -12.38 -11.07
C GLY A 165 -4.63 -11.72 -12.17
N TYR A 166 -5.73 -11.03 -11.82
CA TYR A 166 -6.53 -10.30 -12.78
C TYR A 166 -5.78 -9.11 -13.39
N ALA A 167 -4.97 -8.39 -12.61
CA ALA A 167 -4.11 -7.32 -13.11
C ALA A 167 -3.07 -7.83 -14.11
N ILE A 168 -2.42 -8.96 -13.83
CA ILE A 168 -1.46 -9.62 -14.74
C ILE A 168 -2.17 -10.07 -16.02
N TYR A 169 -3.38 -10.64 -15.91
CA TYR A 169 -4.19 -11.02 -17.06
C TYR A 169 -4.49 -9.81 -17.97
N LEU A 170 -4.90 -8.67 -17.39
CA LEU A 170 -5.14 -7.44 -18.14
C LEU A 170 -3.86 -6.88 -18.78
N ALA A 171 -2.72 -6.92 -18.08
CA ALA A 171 -1.44 -6.49 -18.64
C ALA A 171 -0.97 -7.38 -19.80
N LYS A 172 -1.21 -8.70 -19.72
CA LYS A 172 -0.94 -9.61 -20.84
C LYS A 172 -1.86 -9.28 -22.02
N LYS A 173 -3.13 -8.98 -21.76
CA LYS A 173 -4.11 -8.59 -22.79
C LYS A 173 -3.78 -7.25 -23.45
N SER A 174 -3.12 -6.32 -22.75
CA SER A 174 -2.67 -5.06 -23.36
C SER A 174 -1.45 -5.22 -24.27
N GLY A 175 -0.87 -6.43 -24.38
CA GLY A 175 0.31 -6.70 -25.21
C GLY A 175 1.62 -6.14 -24.65
N ASP A 176 1.62 -5.61 -23.42
CA ASP A 176 2.80 -5.02 -22.81
C ASP A 176 3.51 -6.05 -21.91
N THR A 177 4.55 -6.68 -22.47
CA THR A 177 5.37 -7.67 -21.77
C THR A 177 6.10 -7.07 -20.57
N LYS A 178 6.52 -5.80 -20.64
CA LYS A 178 7.24 -5.14 -19.55
C LYS A 178 6.29 -4.85 -18.40
N LEU A 179 5.10 -4.31 -18.69
CA LEU A 179 4.06 -4.11 -17.68
C LEU A 179 3.71 -5.43 -17.00
N THR A 180 3.52 -6.50 -17.79
CA THR A 180 3.26 -7.85 -17.26
C THR A 180 4.35 -8.28 -16.28
N LEU A 181 5.63 -8.10 -16.63
CA LEU A 181 6.76 -8.45 -15.75
C LEU A 181 6.77 -7.60 -14.47
N ILE A 182 6.58 -6.29 -14.58
CA ILE A 182 6.52 -5.38 -13.43
C ILE A 182 5.39 -5.78 -12.49
N LEU A 183 4.19 -6.04 -13.02
CA LEU A 183 3.05 -6.42 -12.19
C LEU A 183 3.25 -7.78 -11.52
N THR A 184 3.83 -8.76 -12.23
CA THR A 184 4.19 -10.05 -11.65
C THR A 184 5.16 -9.87 -10.47
N VAL A 185 6.20 -9.04 -10.63
CA VAL A 185 7.16 -8.76 -9.56
C VAL A 185 6.46 -8.09 -8.37
N ILE A 186 5.60 -7.08 -8.59
CA ILE A 186 4.85 -6.42 -7.52
C ILE A 186 3.96 -7.42 -6.77
N VAL A 187 3.22 -8.26 -7.50
CA VAL A 187 2.33 -9.26 -6.90
C VAL A 187 3.14 -10.27 -6.07
N LEU A 188 4.26 -10.78 -6.60
CA LEU A 188 5.13 -11.70 -5.86
C LEU A 188 5.73 -11.07 -4.61
N LEU A 189 6.22 -9.82 -4.70
CA LEU A 189 6.75 -9.09 -3.54
C LEU A 189 5.68 -8.89 -2.46
N THR A 190 4.45 -8.53 -2.85
CA THR A 190 3.36 -8.38 -1.89
C THR A 190 2.96 -9.71 -1.25
N LEU A 191 2.89 -10.80 -2.02
CA LEU A 191 2.63 -12.14 -1.48
C LEU A 191 3.71 -12.58 -0.50
N PHE A 192 4.98 -12.35 -0.86
CA PHE A 192 6.10 -12.61 0.05
C PHE A 192 5.99 -11.79 1.33
N GLY A 193 5.61 -10.51 1.22
CA GLY A 193 5.32 -9.66 2.38
C GLY A 193 4.23 -10.23 3.28
N TYR A 194 3.12 -10.71 2.72
CA TYR A 194 2.05 -11.35 3.50
C TYR A 194 2.50 -12.65 4.17
N LEU A 195 3.33 -13.45 3.50
CA LEU A 195 3.90 -14.68 4.09
C LEU A 195 4.85 -14.35 5.23
N TYR A 196 5.72 -13.35 5.06
CA TYR A 196 6.61 -12.87 6.11
C TYR A 196 5.82 -12.38 7.32
N LEU A 197 4.81 -11.53 7.10
CA LEU A 197 3.84 -11.10 8.10
C LEU A 197 3.24 -12.31 8.82
N GLY A 198 2.67 -13.26 8.09
CA GLY A 198 2.13 -14.50 8.66
C GLY A 198 3.14 -15.23 9.55
N SER A 199 4.36 -15.46 9.06
CA SER A 199 5.39 -16.19 9.79
C SER A 199 5.93 -15.47 11.03
N ALA A 200 6.05 -14.14 10.99
CA ALA A 200 6.52 -13.33 12.11
C ALA A 200 5.51 -13.29 13.26
N PHE A 201 4.22 -13.43 12.94
CA PHE A 201 3.14 -13.33 13.92
C PHE A 201 2.54 -14.69 14.34
N PHE A 202 2.76 -15.76 13.57
CA PHE A 202 2.37 -17.14 13.91
C PHE A 202 2.84 -17.64 15.29
N PRO A 203 4.07 -17.32 15.80
CA PRO A 203 4.48 -17.81 17.10
C PRO A 203 3.67 -17.21 18.27
N TYR A 204 2.85 -16.17 18.07
CA TYR A 204 2.02 -15.56 19.12
C TYR A 204 0.56 -16.06 19.13
N VAL A 205 0.17 -16.94 18.21
CA VAL A 205 -1.21 -17.46 18.08
C VAL A 205 -1.40 -18.79 18.82
N PHE A 206 -0.31 -19.47 19.18
CA PHE A 206 -0.31 -20.80 19.80
C PHE A 206 0.19 -20.83 21.25
N PHE A 207 0.33 -19.69 21.91
CA PHE A 207 0.63 -19.58 23.35
C PHE A 207 -0.47 -18.81 24.08
#